data_AF-A0A453PGV8-F1
#
_entry.id   AF-A0A453PGV8-F1
#
_cell.length_a   1.000
_cell.length_b   1.000
_cell.length_c   1.000
_cell.angle_alpha   90.00
_cell.angle_beta   90.00
_cell.angle_gamma   90.00
#
_symmetry.space_group_name_H-M   'P 1'
#
loop_
_entity.id
_entity.type
_entity.pdbx_description
1 polymer ?
#
loop_
_entity_poly.entity_id
_entity_poly.type
_entity_poly.pdbx_seq_one_letter_code
_entity_poly.pdbx_strand_id
1 'polypeptide(L)' 'VDHGRSMEFLAELKDKVEHCSIPEVVAGDFNLIRHDADKSSPNVDRMRMRMFNDCIADLALCEIARVGARFTWTNK' A
#
# COMPACT_ATOMS: atom_id res chain seq x y z
N VAL A 1 -15.62 5.97 -0.55
CA VAL A 1 -15.07 4.61 -0.31
C VAL A 1 -15.06 4.42 1.19
N ASP A 2 -15.68 3.34 1.68
CA ASP A 2 -15.59 2.96 3.08
C ASP A 2 -14.18 2.37 3.31
N HIS A 3 -13.47 2.92 4.29
CA HIS A 3 -12.06 2.62 4.53
C HIS A 3 -11.82 1.94 5.89
N GLY A 4 -12.88 1.52 6.59
CA GLY A 4 -12.76 0.81 7.87
C GLY A 4 -11.90 -0.46 7.79
N ARG A 5 -11.84 -1.08 6.62
CA ARG A 5 -11.09 -2.32 6.38
C ARG A 5 -9.59 -2.15 6.16
N SER A 6 -9.09 -0.91 6.05
CA SER A 6 -7.67 -0.68 5.75
C SER A 6 -6.76 -1.21 6.86
N MET A 7 -7.16 -1.07 8.12
CA MET A 7 -6.39 -1.57 9.27
C MET A 7 -6.38 -3.10 9.32
N GLU A 8 -7.54 -3.72 9.13
CA GLU A 8 -7.68 -5.19 9.08
C GLU A 8 -6.84 -5.77 7.94
N PHE A 9 -6.89 -5.12 6.77
CA PHE A 9 -6.09 -5.52 5.62
C PHE A 9 -4.58 -5.46 5.91
N LEU A 10 -4.08 -4.37 6.52
CA LEU A 10 -2.67 -4.25 6.86
C LEU A 10 -2.24 -5.27 7.94
N ALA A 11 -3.13 -5.60 8.88
CA ALA A 11 -2.89 -6.65 9.85
C ALA A 11 -2.79 -8.03 9.20
N GLU A 12 -3.69 -8.35 8.25
CA GLU A 12 -3.65 -9.60 7.48
C GLU A 12 -2.40 -9.69 6.59
N LEU A 13 -2.02 -8.58 5.95
CA LEU A 13 -0.80 -8.52 5.17
C LEU A 13 0.42 -8.78 6.04
N LYS A 14 0.50 -8.12 7.20
CA LYS A 14 1.59 -8.30 8.16
C LYS A 14 1.73 -9.75 8.61
N ASP A 15 0.62 -10.36 9.01
CA ASP A 15 0.59 -11.75 9.43
C ASP A 15 1.13 -12.69 8.33
N LYS A 16 0.72 -12.50 7.08
CA LYS A 16 1.19 -13.32 5.95
C LYS A 16 2.70 -13.18 5.71
N VAL A 17 3.20 -11.94 5.72
CA VAL A 17 4.61 -11.64 5.44
C VAL A 17 5.52 -12.17 6.55
N GLU A 18 5.13 -11.98 7.82
CA GLU A 18 5.91 -12.43 8.98
C GLU A 18 6.01 -13.96 9.08
N HIS A 19 5.04 -14.70 8.55
CA HIS A 19 5.05 -16.16 8.52
C HIS A 19 5.78 -16.75 7.29
N CYS A 20 6.29 -15.92 6.39
CA CYS A 20 7.04 -16.37 5.24
C CYS A 20 8.53 -16.58 5.61
N SER A 21 9.04 -17.77 5.33
CA SER A 21 10.44 -18.16 5.64
C SER A 21 11.39 -18.02 4.45
N ILE A 22 10.89 -17.55 3.31
CA ILE A 22 11.64 -17.39 2.07
C ILE A 22 11.49 -15.96 1.55
N PRO A 23 12.40 -15.48 0.69
CA PRO A 23 12.20 -14.21 0.00
C PRO A 23 10.88 -14.23 -0.77
N GLU A 24 10.07 -13.19 -0.61
CA GLU A 24 8.75 -13.10 -1.22
C GLU A 24 8.52 -11.74 -1.90
N VAL A 25 7.55 -11.73 -2.81
CA VAL A 25 7.07 -10.53 -3.49
C VAL A 25 5.57 -10.43 -3.25
N VAL A 26 5.16 -9.33 -2.62
CA VAL A 26 3.74 -9.03 -2.41
C VAL A 26 3.23 -8.19 -3.58
N ALA A 27 2.20 -8.67 -4.28
CA ALA A 27 1.51 -7.94 -5.33
C ALA A 27 0.00 -8.02 -5.12
N GLY A 28 -0.71 -6.90 -5.26
CA GLY A 28 -2.15 -6.85 -5.10
C GLY A 28 -2.72 -5.46 -5.34
N ASP A 29 -4.05 -5.38 -5.33
CA ASP A 29 -4.77 -4.10 -5.33
C ASP A 29 -4.96 -3.64 -3.88
N PHE A 30 -4.02 -2.82 -3.40
CA PHE A 30 -4.03 -2.34 -2.03
C PHE A 30 -5.04 -1.22 -1.78
N ASN A 31 -5.46 -0.50 -2.83
CA ASN A 31 -6.27 0.71 -2.72
C ASN A 31 -5.73 1.75 -1.70
N LEU A 32 -4.41 1.76 -1.51
CA LEU A 32 -3.64 2.65 -0.64
C LEU A 32 -2.49 3.26 -1.45
N ILE A 33 -2.13 4.50 -1.14
CA ILE A 33 -1.04 5.23 -1.80
C ILE A 33 0.08 5.53 -0.80
N ARG A 34 1.32 5.64 -1.29
CA ARG A 34 2.49 5.91 -0.43
C ARG A 34 2.81 7.40 -0.34
N HIS A 35 2.62 8.13 -1.43
CA HIS A 35 2.95 9.54 -1.57
C HIS A 35 1.78 10.36 -2.12
N ASP A 36 1.71 11.64 -1.78
CA ASP A 36 0.69 12.56 -2.32
C ASP A 36 0.75 12.58 -3.86
N ALA A 37 1.95 12.39 -4.45
CA ALA A 37 2.18 12.36 -5.89
C ALA A 37 1.58 11.15 -6.63
N ASP A 38 1.18 10.11 -5.90
CA ASP A 38 0.55 8.88 -6.42
C ASP A 38 -0.95 9.05 -6.65
N LYS A 39 -1.49 10.23 -6.35
CA LYS A 39 -2.86 10.63 -6.66
C LYS A 39 -2.87 11.94 -7.42
N SER A 40 -3.70 12.03 -8.45
CA SER A 40 -3.83 13.26 -9.24
C SER A 40 -4.64 14.35 -8.55
N SER A 41 -5.54 13.98 -7.63
CA SER A 41 -6.35 14.92 -6.87
C SER A 41 -5.70 15.28 -5.54
N PRO A 42 -5.89 16.53 -5.03
CA PRO A 42 -5.30 16.97 -3.77
C PRO A 42 -5.96 16.34 -2.54
N ASN A 43 -7.07 15.60 -2.71
CA ASN A 43 -7.78 14.97 -1.61
C ASN A 43 -7.12 13.63 -1.24
N VAL A 44 -6.12 13.70 -0.37
CA VAL A 44 -5.32 12.58 0.13
C VAL A 44 -5.55 12.35 1.62
N ASP A 45 -5.53 11.09 2.04
CA ASP A 45 -5.62 10.71 3.45
C ASP A 45 -4.20 10.42 3.98
N ARG A 46 -3.61 11.43 4.62
CA ARG A 46 -2.23 11.34 5.14
C ARG A 46 -2.08 10.34 6.27
N MET A 47 -3.13 10.09 7.05
CA MET A 47 -3.06 9.09 8.12
C MET A 47 -2.92 7.70 7.49
N ARG A 48 -3.73 7.39 6.46
CA ARG A 48 -3.61 6.10 5.77
C ARG A 48 -2.29 5.92 5.04
N MET A 49 -1.78 6.98 4.42
CA MET A 49 -0.45 6.95 3.82
C MET A 49 0.62 6.62 4.86
N ARG A 50 0.55 7.26 6.04
CA ARG A 50 1.47 6.97 7.14
C ARG A 50 1.35 5.52 7.58
N MET A 51 0.14 5.04 7.87
CA MET A 51 -0.08 3.64 8.28
C MET A 51 0.45 2.64 7.26
N PHE A 52 0.27 2.91 5.97
CA PHE A 52 0.75 2.02 4.92
C PHE A 52 2.29 2.04 4.84
N ASN A 53 2.92 3.21 4.92
CA ASN A 53 4.37 3.33 4.94
C ASN A 53 5.00 2.72 6.21
N ASP A 54 4.35 2.87 7.36
CA ASP A 54 4.79 2.25 8.62
C ASP A 54 4.73 0.71 8.48
N CYS A 55 3.66 0.15 7.90
CA CYS A 55 3.56 -1.29 7.62
C CYS A 55 4.65 -1.80 6.66
N ILE A 56 4.93 -1.07 5.59
CA ILE A 56 6.03 -1.39 4.65
C ILE A 56 7.37 -1.38 5.37
N ALA A 57 7.62 -0.39 6.23
CA ALA A 57 8.86 -0.25 6.98
C ALA A 57 9.03 -1.36 8.04
N ASP A 58 7.97 -1.66 8.80
CA ASP A 58 7.94 -2.72 9.81
C ASP A 58 8.26 -4.09 9.20
N LEU A 59 7.76 -4.35 7.99
CA LEU A 59 7.97 -5.60 7.26
C LEU A 59 9.26 -5.60 6.43
N ALA A 60 10.03 -4.52 6.45
CA ALA A 60 11.22 -4.30 5.62
C ALA A 60 10.97 -4.56 4.11
N LEU A 61 9.75 -4.26 3.64
CA LEU A 61 9.38 -4.45 2.24
C LEU A 61 10.00 -3.36 1.36
N CYS A 62 10.55 -3.79 0.22
CA CYS A 62 11.09 -2.90 -0.79
C CYS A 62 10.07 -2.72 -1.93
N GLU A 63 9.73 -1.47 -2.24
CA GLU A 63 8.89 -1.18 -3.40
C GLU A 63 9.65 -1.46 -4.70
N ILE A 64 9.01 -2.22 -5.61
CA ILE A 64 9.49 -2.41 -6.97
C ILE A 64 8.98 -1.25 -7.81
N ALA A 65 9.89 -0.36 -8.21
CA ALA A 65 9.53 0.79 -9.02
C ALA A 65 8.88 0.37 -10.35
N ARG A 66 7.69 0.89 -10.61
CA ARG A 66 6.97 0.64 -11.86
C ARG A 66 7.48 1.57 -12.96
N VAL A 67 7.70 1.00 -14.16
CA VAL A 67 7.99 1.76 -15.37
C VAL A 67 6.72 1.89 -16.22
N GLY A 68 6.50 3.06 -16.82
CA GLY A 68 5.40 3.30 -17.76
C GLY A 68 4.32 4.23 -17.20
N ALA A 69 3.06 3.77 -17.20
CA ALA A 69 1.95 4.59 -16.74
C ALA A 69 2.19 5.11 -15.31
N ARG A 70 1.71 6.31 -15.01
CA ARG A 70 1.90 6.93 -13.68
C ARG A 70 0.96 6.33 -12.64
N PHE A 71 -0.33 6.23 -12.94
CA PHE A 71 -1.36 5.72 -12.04
C PHE A 71 -1.80 4.31 -12.44
N THR A 72 -2.33 3.53 -11.50
CA THR A 72 -2.84 2.16 -11.72
C THR A 72 -4.36 2.10 -11.84
N TRP A 73 -5.06 3.15 -11.41
CA TRP A 73 -6.53 3.23 -11.43
C TRP A 73 -7.00 4.64 -11.76
N THR A 74 -8.17 4.75 -12.41
CA THR A 74 -8.86 6.02 -12.66
C THR A 74 -10.36 5.84 -12.42
N ASN A 75 -11.00 6.83 -11.81
CA ASN A 75 -12.46 6.86 -11.74
C ASN A 75 -13.00 7.60 -12.98
N LYS A 76 -14.11 7.11 -13.54
CA LYS A 76 -14.88 7.84 -14.56
C LYS A 76 -15.81 8.86 -13.92
#